data_AF-A0A971LBG5-F1
#
_entry.id   AF-A0A971LBG5-F1
#
_cell.length_a   1.000
_cell.length_b   1.000
_cell.length_c   1.000
_cell.angle_alpha   90.00
_cell.angle_beta   90.00
_cell.angle_gamma   90.00
#
_symmetry.space_group_name_H-M   'P 1'
#
loop_
_entity.id
_entity.type
_entity.pdbx_description
1 polymer ?
#
loop_
_entity_poly.entity_id
_entity_poly.type
_entity_poly.pdbx_seq_one_letter_code
_entity_poly.pdbx_strand_id
1 'polypeptide(L)' 'MSLVRCPNNSSHNEFVTTAHEVHDWVVDSDGNFIEDLGCSEIAAAPSIDNIWRCRICGAKAIVVDGFVN' A
#
# COMPACT_ATOMS: atom_id res chain seq x y z
N MET A 1 7.12 8.08 -16.20
CA MET A 1 6.31 7.37 -15.18
C MET A 1 7.30 6.62 -14.29
N SER A 2 7.27 6.85 -12.98
CA SER A 2 8.23 6.23 -12.04
C SER A 2 7.71 4.87 -11.56
N LEU A 3 8.62 3.92 -11.33
CA LEU A 3 8.32 2.55 -10.93
C LEU A 3 9.12 2.18 -9.68
N VAL A 4 8.63 1.22 -8.89
CA VAL A 4 9.41 0.64 -7.79
C VAL A 4 10.12 -0.64 -8.22
N ARG A 5 11.34 -0.86 -7.73
CA ARG A 5 12.12 -2.09 -7.97
C ARG A 5 12.73 -2.62 -6.68
N CYS A 6 12.78 -3.94 -6.57
CA CYS A 6 13.54 -4.62 -5.52
C CYS A 6 15.05 -4.47 -5.81
N PRO A 7 15.86 -4.01 -4.84
CA PRO A 7 17.30 -3.84 -5.05
C PRO A 7 18.05 -5.18 -5.13
N ASN A 8 17.48 -6.26 -4.59
CA ASN A 8 18.16 -7.55 -4.50
C ASN A 8 17.88 -8.47 -5.71
N ASN A 9 16.77 -8.25 -6.41
CA ASN A 9 16.38 -9.05 -7.58
C ASN A 9 15.35 -8.28 -8.41
N SER A 10 15.69 -7.92 -9.65
CA SER A 10 14.83 -7.17 -10.56
C SER A 10 13.55 -7.91 -10.97
N SER A 11 13.50 -9.23 -10.80
CA SER A 11 12.33 -10.05 -11.13
C SER A 11 11.30 -10.08 -9.99
N HIS A 12 11.63 -9.59 -8.78
CA HIS A 12 10.65 -9.46 -7.70
C HIS A 12 9.70 -8.29 -8.00
N ASN A 13 8.40 -8.58 -8.21
CA ASN A 13 7.39 -7.58 -8.58
C ASN A 13 6.25 -7.42 -7.55
N GLU A 14 6.35 -8.08 -6.38
CA GLU A 14 5.39 -7.94 -5.28
C GLU A 14 5.96 -7.03 -4.19
N PHE A 15 5.18 -6.02 -3.80
CA PHE A 15 5.60 -5.02 -2.83
C PHE A 15 4.50 -4.72 -1.81
N VAL A 16 4.94 -4.39 -0.59
CA VAL A 16 4.07 -3.90 0.50
C VAL A 16 4.27 -2.39 0.61
N THR A 17 3.17 -1.65 0.64
CA THR A 17 3.14 -0.21 0.87
C THR A 17 1.80 0.18 1.50
N THR A 18 1.63 1.46 1.82
CA THR A 18 0.45 1.98 2.50
C THR A 18 -0.60 2.48 1.50
N ALA A 19 -1.86 2.11 1.73
CA ALA A 19 -3.04 2.81 1.25
C ALA A 19 -3.83 3.31 2.47
N HIS A 20 -4.69 4.31 2.29
CA HIS A 20 -5.65 4.71 3.30
C HIS A 20 -7.05 4.27 2.88
N GLU A 21 -7.70 3.52 3.75
CA GLU A 21 -9.03 2.96 3.56
C GLU A 21 -9.99 3.56 4.59
N VAL A 22 -11.25 3.69 4.20
CA VAL A 22 -12.38 4.02 5.08
C VAL A 22 -13.14 2.73 5.29
N HIS A 23 -13.47 2.48 6.55
CA HIS A 23 -14.22 1.30 6.97
C HIS A 23 -15.52 1.76 7.61
N ASP A 24 -16.59 1.02 7.32
CA ASP A 24 -17.88 1.23 7.95
C ASP A 24 -18.02 0.27 9.12
N TRP A 25 -18.27 0.82 10.31
CA TRP A 25 -18.39 0.02 11.54
C TRP A 25 -19.83 -0.01 12.03
N VAL A 26 -20.24 -1.20 12.49
CA VAL A 26 -21.41 -1.33 13.34
C VAL A 26 -21.01 -0.87 14.74
N VAL A 27 -21.77 0.07 15.28
CA VAL A 27 -21.58 0.60 16.63
C VAL A 27 -22.88 0.52 17.42
N ASP A 28 -22.79 0.50 18.75
CA ASP A 28 -23.96 0.69 19.61
C ASP A 28 -24.41 2.17 19.62
N SER A 29 -25.45 2.47 20.39
CA SER A 29 -25.98 3.83 20.52
C SER A 29 -25.03 4.82 21.18
N ASP A 30 -24.01 4.34 21.90
CA ASP A 30 -22.99 5.16 22.54
C ASP A 30 -21.77 5.37 21.62
N GLY A 31 -21.76 4.73 20.44
CA GLY A 31 -20.67 4.79 19.48
C GLY A 31 -19.54 3.79 19.75
N ASN A 32 -19.74 2.80 20.63
CA ASN A 32 -18.74 1.76 20.86
C ASN A 32 -18.70 0.78 19.69
N PHE A 33 -17.49 0.39 19.29
CA PHE A 33 -17.27 -0.58 18.23
C PHE A 33 -17.88 -1.94 18.55
N ILE A 34 -18.63 -2.51 17.60
CA ILE A 34 -19.15 -3.90 17.65
C ILE A 34 -18.50 -4.74 16.55
N GLU A 35 -18.56 -4.28 15.29
CA GLU A 35 -18.12 -5.04 14.12
C GLU A 35 -17.58 -4.11 13.03
N ASP A 36 -16.54 -4.56 12.33
CA ASP A 36 -16.00 -3.91 11.13
C ASP A 36 -16.59 -4.59 9.89
N LEU A 37 -17.33 -3.85 9.06
CA LEU A 37 -17.92 -4.37 7.83
C LEU A 37 -16.93 -4.42 6.65
N GLY A 38 -15.69 -3.98 6.89
CA GLY A 38 -14.61 -3.95 5.92
C GLY A 38 -14.48 -2.61 5.20
N CYS A 39 -13.58 -2.59 4.22
CA CYS A 39 -13.26 -1.41 3.43
C CYS A 39 -14.46 -1.00 2.57
N SER A 40 -15.06 0.14 2.88
CA SER A 40 -16.14 0.77 2.12
C SER A 40 -15.59 1.68 1.01
N GLU A 41 -14.42 2.29 1.24
CA GLU A 41 -13.78 3.19 0.28
C GLU A 41 -12.24 3.18 0.43
N ILE A 42 -11.52 3.37 -0.68
CA ILE A 42 -10.09 3.70 -0.66
C ILE A 42 -9.94 5.23 -0.71
N ALA A 43 -9.83 5.88 0.45
CA ALA A 43 -9.65 7.33 0.55
C ALA A 43 -8.34 7.83 -0.09
N ALA A 44 -7.28 7.01 -0.05
CA ALA A 44 -6.04 7.30 -0.77
C ALA A 44 -5.36 6.01 -1.24
N ALA A 45 -5.20 5.89 -2.56
CA ALA A 45 -4.44 4.80 -3.17
C ALA A 45 -2.94 4.89 -2.80
N PRO A 46 -2.18 3.80 -2.95
CA PRO A 46 -0.73 3.82 -2.81
C PRO A 46 -0.06 4.91 -3.64
N SER A 47 0.84 5.67 -3.01
CA SER A 47 1.68 6.67 -3.67
C SER A 47 3.09 6.12 -3.94
N ILE A 48 3.71 6.57 -5.03
CA ILE A 48 5.11 6.26 -5.32
C ILE A 48 6.06 6.79 -4.23
N ASP A 49 5.65 7.87 -3.56
CA ASP A 49 6.42 8.51 -2.48
C ASP A 49 6.34 7.75 -1.14
N ASN A 50 5.49 6.72 -1.06
CA ASN A 50 5.41 5.87 0.12
C ASN A 50 6.71 5.07 0.32
N ILE A 51 6.83 4.46 1.49
CA ILE A 51 7.82 3.40 1.68
C ILE A 51 7.27 2.13 1.04
N TRP A 52 8.06 1.56 0.13
CA TRP A 52 7.79 0.27 -0.48
C TRP A 52 8.79 -0.75 0.00
N ARG A 53 8.32 -1.96 0.34
CA ARG A 53 9.17 -3.09 0.73
C ARG A 53 8.88 -4.27 -0.18
N CYS A 54 9.91 -4.91 -0.72
CA CYS A 54 9.75 -6.13 -1.50
C CYS A 54 9.12 -7.21 -0.59
N ARG A 55 7.98 -7.77 -0.99
CA ARG A 55 7.28 -8.80 -0.21
C ARG A 55 8.10 -10.09 -0.08
N ILE A 56 8.93 -10.38 -1.07
CA ILE A 56 9.70 -11.63 -1.18
C ILE A 56 10.96 -11.61 -0.30
N CYS A 57 11.76 -10.54 -0.37
CA CYS A 57 13.04 -10.47 0.35
C CYS A 57 13.08 -9.46 1.50
N GLY A 58 12.02 -8.67 1.70
CA GLY A 58 11.91 -7.67 2.77
C GLY A 58 12.69 -6.37 2.57
N ALA A 59 13.56 -6.29 1.56
CA ALA A 59 14.35 -5.09 1.27
C ALA A 59 13.47 -3.89 0.90
N LYS A 60 13.88 -2.69 1.33
CA LYS A 60 13.25 -1.44 0.89
C LYS A 60 13.46 -1.28 -0.62
N ALA A 61 12.37 -1.07 -1.36
CA ALA A 61 12.43 -0.88 -2.80
C ALA A 61 13.05 0.49 -3.14
N ILE A 62 13.59 0.59 -4.34
CA ILE A 62 14.08 1.83 -4.93
C ILE A 62 13.07 2.34 -5.95
N VAL A 63 12.91 3.66 -6.03
CA VAL A 63 12.13 4.31 -7.09
C VAL A 63 13.07 4.56 -8.27
N VAL A 64 12.64 4.15 -9.47
CA VAL A 64 13.35 4.36 -10.72
C VAL A 64 12.49 5.20 -11.64
N ASP A 65 13.03 6.32 -12.09
CA ASP A 65 12.40 7.16 -13.10
C ASP A 65 12.54 6.50 -14.46
N GLY A 66 11.41 6.29 -15.14
CA GLY A 66 11.40 5.83 -16.51
C GLY A 66 11.85 6.94 -17.47
N PHE A 67 13.15 7.10 -17.67
CA PHE A 67 13.66 7.68 -18.91
C PHE A 67 13.47 6.62 -20.00
N VAL A 68 12.42 6.79 -20.80
CA VAL A 68 12.27 6.06 -22.05
C VAL A 68 13.23 6.73 -23.03
N ASN A 69 14.34 6.06 -23.35
CA ASN A 69 15.11 6.38 -24.56
C ASN A 69 14.38 5.81 -25.77
#